data_AF-A0A4Q6ADB0-F1
#
_entry.id   AF-A0A4Q6ADB0-F1
#
_cell.length_a   1.000
_cell.length_b   1.000
_cell.length_c   1.000
_cell.angle_alpha   90.00
_cell.angle_beta   90.00
_cell.angle_gamma   90.00
#
_symmetry.space_group_name_H-M   'P 1'
#
loop_
_entity.id
_entity.type
_entity.pdbx_description
1 polymer ?
#
loop_
_entity_poly.entity_id
_entity_poly.type
_entity_poly.pdbx_seq_one_letter_code
_entity_poly.pdbx_strand_id
1 'polypeptide(L)'
;MKAASVQEVKSALKQLDAKELSDLCLRLARYKKENKELLSFLLFEADNLPHYIQSVNEEIDQLFAEVNTNSVYFAKKGIRKALRIANKYIRYAGDKTVEVEVLLHYCTNFKGLKLAWQKSSLLSN
;
A
#
# COMPACT_ATOMS: atom_id res chain seq x y z
N MET A 1 -7.36 10.49 26.39
CA MET A 1 -6.82 11.80 25.96
C MET A 1 -7.45 12.13 24.60
N LYS A 2 -7.93 13.36 24.38
CA LYS A 2 -8.48 13.77 23.06
C LYS A 2 -7.32 14.14 22.14
N ALA A 3 -7.30 13.59 20.93
CA ALA A 3 -6.31 13.97 19.92
C ALA A 3 -6.64 15.36 19.35
N ALA A 4 -5.61 16.15 19.04
CA ALA A 4 -5.77 17.42 18.33
C ALA A 4 -6.31 17.19 16.92
N SER A 5 -7.06 18.15 16.40
CA SER A 5 -7.55 18.14 15.02
C SER A 5 -6.39 18.29 14.02
N VAL A 6 -6.63 17.87 12.77
CA VAL A 6 -5.63 18.03 11.68
C VAL A 6 -5.25 19.50 11.47
N GLN A 7 -6.19 20.43 11.67
CA GLN A 7 -5.94 21.85 11.52
C GLN A 7 -5.04 22.41 12.63
N GLU A 8 -5.24 22.00 13.89
CA GLU A 8 -4.37 22.39 15.01
C GLU A 8 -2.96 21.83 14.82
N VAL A 9 -2.84 20.55 14.43
CA VAL A 9 -1.54 19.92 14.13
C VAL A 9 -0.83 20.68 13.00
N LYS A 10 -1.54 21.02 11.92
CA LYS A 10 -0.98 21.78 10.79
C LYS A 10 -0.47 23.15 11.22
N SER A 11 -1.21 23.87 12.05
CA SER A 11 -0.79 25.19 12.56
C SER A 11 0.45 25.10 13.43
N ALA A 12 0.54 24.10 14.31
CA ALA A 12 1.71 23.87 15.15
C ALA A 12 2.95 23.52 14.31
N LEU A 13 2.83 22.63 13.32
CA LEU A 13 3.95 22.25 12.44
C LEU A 13 4.53 23.45 11.67
N LYS A 14 3.70 24.43 11.30
CA LYS A 14 4.15 25.65 10.60
C LYS A 14 4.96 26.62 11.46
N GLN A 15 4.91 26.47 12.78
CA GLN A 15 5.65 27.33 13.72
C GLN A 15 7.03 26.76 14.07
N LEU A 16 7.29 25.49 13.73
CA LEU A 16 8.55 24.82 14.01
C LEU A 16 9.63 25.23 13.01
N ASP A 17 10.87 25.23 13.46
CA ASP A 17 12.01 25.34 12.55
C ASP A 17 12.28 24.01 11.81
N ALA A 18 13.21 24.05 10.84
CA ALA A 18 13.52 22.88 10.02
C ALA A 18 14.11 21.71 10.82
N LYS A 19 14.87 21.99 11.88
CA LYS A 19 15.52 20.97 12.71
C LYS A 19 14.47 20.28 13.57
N GLU A 20 13.63 21.04 14.25
CA GLU A 20 12.51 20.54 15.06
C GLU A 20 11.55 19.70 14.22
N LEU A 21 11.23 20.16 13.01
CA LEU A 21 10.37 19.43 12.09
C LEU A 21 11.00 18.09 11.66
N SER A 22 12.29 18.09 11.32
CA SER A 22 13.04 16.87 11.00
C SER A 22 13.04 15.87 12.15
N ASP A 23 13.31 16.33 13.38
CA ASP A 23 13.32 15.47 14.57
C ASP A 23 11.93 14.86 14.84
N LEU A 24 10.87 15.63 14.60
CA LEU A 24 9.49 15.15 14.72
C LEU A 24 9.16 14.08 13.66
N CYS A 25 9.53 14.30 12.39
CA CYS A 25 9.38 13.32 11.32
C CYS A 25 10.14 12.01 11.62
N LEU A 26 11.37 12.11 12.14
CA LEU A 26 12.15 10.94 12.54
C LEU A 26 11.50 10.17 13.70
N ARG A 27 10.94 10.88 14.68
CA ARG A 27 10.19 10.27 15.77
C ARG A 27 8.94 9.54 15.25
N LEU A 28 8.20 10.12 14.31
CA LEU A 28 7.05 9.48 13.67
C LEU A 28 7.44 8.23 12.90
N ALA A 29 8.55 8.26 12.16
CA ALA A 29 9.07 7.12 11.41
C ALA A 29 9.53 5.98 12.33
N ARG A 30 10.11 6.29 13.49
CA ARG A 30 10.48 5.29 14.51
C ARG A 30 9.27 4.67 15.22
N TYR A 31 8.17 5.43 15.35
CA TYR A 31 6.99 5.00 16.08
C TYR A 31 6.16 3.95 15.34
N LYS A 32 6.01 4.07 14.01
CA LYS A 32 5.14 3.19 13.22
C LYS A 32 5.75 2.86 11.86
N LYS A 33 5.74 1.57 11.48
CA LYS A 33 6.30 1.08 10.21
C LYS A 33 5.72 1.82 9.01
N GLU A 34 4.39 1.99 8.98
CA GLU A 34 3.70 2.66 7.87
C GLU A 34 4.08 4.13 7.73
N ASN A 35 4.47 4.81 8.82
CA ASN A 35 4.99 6.17 8.73
C ASN A 35 6.37 6.19 8.06
N LYS A 36 7.22 5.21 8.40
CA LYS A 36 8.53 5.06 7.77
C LYS A 36 8.37 4.73 6.27
N GLU A 37 7.50 3.80 5.93
CA GLU A 37 7.23 3.41 4.53
C GLU A 37 6.71 4.62 3.71
N LEU A 38 5.75 5.39 4.24
CA LEU A 38 5.28 6.61 3.58
C LEU A 38 6.39 7.65 3.42
N LEU A 39 7.19 7.87 4.46
CA LEU A 39 8.30 8.84 4.39
C LEU A 39 9.37 8.39 3.40
N SER A 40 9.66 7.08 3.33
CA SER A 40 10.55 6.49 2.32
C SER A 40 10.05 6.76 0.91
N PHE A 41 8.76 6.54 0.65
CA PHE A 41 8.16 6.86 -0.65
C PHE A 41 8.34 8.34 -1.00
N LEU A 42 7.91 9.23 -0.08
CA LEU A 42 7.93 10.68 -0.32
C LEU A 42 9.34 11.25 -0.55
N LEU A 43 10.37 10.67 0.09
CA LEU A 43 11.73 11.19 0.02
C LEU A 43 12.59 10.55 -1.09
N PHE A 44 12.29 9.32 -1.50
CA PHE A 44 13.20 8.54 -2.35
C PHE A 44 12.56 7.94 -3.61
N GLU A 45 11.23 7.79 -3.64
CA GLU A 45 10.55 7.05 -4.71
C GLU A 45 9.57 7.90 -5.51
N ALA A 46 9.06 9.00 -4.93
CA ALA A 46 8.06 9.86 -5.55
C ALA A 46 8.48 10.45 -6.90
N ASP A 47 9.77 10.67 -7.12
CA ASP A 47 10.32 11.21 -8.38
C ASP A 47 10.44 10.16 -9.49
N ASN A 48 10.28 8.86 -9.18
CA ASN A 48 10.35 7.76 -10.15
C ASN A 48 9.20 6.77 -9.95
N LEU A 49 8.00 7.22 -10.27
CA LEU A 49 6.78 6.40 -10.19
C LEU A 49 6.86 5.09 -11.01
N PRO A 50 7.45 5.03 -12.21
CA PRO A 50 7.59 3.76 -12.94
C PRO A 50 8.36 2.70 -12.13
N HIS A 51 9.48 3.09 -11.52
CA HIS A 51 10.25 2.18 -10.67
C HIS A 51 9.49 1.78 -9.40
N TYR A 52 8.77 2.72 -8.80
CA TYR A 52 7.91 2.44 -7.65
C TYR A 52 6.82 1.42 -7.98
N ILE A 53 6.11 1.62 -9.09
CA ILE A 53 5.07 0.70 -9.58
C ILE A 53 5.65 -0.69 -9.82
N GLN A 54 6.83 -0.78 -10.46
CA GLN A 54 7.52 -2.06 -10.66
C GLN A 54 7.77 -2.76 -9.33
N SER A 55 8.30 -2.06 -8.33
CA SER A 55 8.64 -2.63 -7.02
C SER A 55 7.39 -3.12 -6.28
N VAL A 56 6.29 -2.37 -6.36
CA VAL A 56 4.98 -2.77 -5.80
C VAL A 56 4.43 -4.00 -6.51
N ASN A 57 4.56 -4.06 -7.85
CA ASN A 57 4.11 -5.19 -8.65
C ASN A 57 4.89 -6.47 -8.34
N GLU A 58 6.20 -6.36 -8.10
CA GLU A 58 7.04 -7.49 -7.65
C GLU A 58 6.61 -8.03 -6.28
N GLU A 59 6.26 -7.14 -5.33
CA GLU A 59 5.71 -7.58 -4.03
C GLU A 59 4.33 -8.25 -4.20
N ILE A 60 3.49 -7.75 -5.10
CA ILE A 60 2.20 -8.37 -5.42
C ILE A 60 2.40 -9.77 -6.00
N ASP A 61 3.35 -9.94 -6.93
CA ASP A 61 3.67 -11.24 -7.53
C ASP A 61 4.10 -12.27 -6.48
N GLN A 62 4.97 -11.86 -5.56
CA GLN A 62 5.39 -12.70 -4.44
C GLN A 62 4.20 -13.11 -3.56
N LEU A 63 3.31 -12.17 -3.23
CA LEU A 63 2.11 -12.46 -2.44
C LEU A 63 1.16 -13.42 -3.16
N PHE A 64 1.05 -13.34 -4.49
CA PHE A 64 0.24 -14.27 -5.29
C PHE A 64 0.88 -15.65 -5.40
N ALA A 65 2.22 -15.74 -5.47
CA ALA A 65 2.94 -17.02 -5.43
C ALA A 65 2.73 -17.77 -4.11
N GLU A 66 2.50 -17.06 -3.00
CA GLU A 66 2.16 -17.64 -1.69
C GLU A 66 0.68 -18.08 -1.56
N VAL A 67 -0.17 -17.79 -2.55
CA VAL A 67 -1.61 -18.09 -2.45
C VAL A 67 -1.84 -19.61 -2.51
N ASN A 68 -2.41 -20.15 -1.43
CA ASN A 68 -2.86 -21.54 -1.41
C ASN A 68 -4.10 -21.72 -2.31
N THR A 69 -3.91 -22.34 -3.47
CA THR A 69 -4.98 -22.61 -4.46
C THR A 69 -5.72 -23.93 -4.24
N ASN A 70 -5.39 -24.71 -3.21
CA ASN A 70 -6.03 -26.01 -2.95
C ASN A 70 -7.51 -25.88 -2.55
N SER A 71 -7.93 -24.71 -2.07
CA SER A 71 -9.32 -24.39 -1.79
C SER A 71 -9.59 -22.92 -2.00
N VAL A 72 -10.76 -22.60 -2.55
CA VAL A 72 -11.26 -21.22 -2.70
C VAL A 72 -11.25 -20.48 -1.37
N TYR A 73 -11.54 -21.18 -0.27
CA TYR A 73 -11.54 -20.58 1.08
C TYR A 73 -10.15 -20.06 1.48
N PHE A 74 -9.10 -20.88 1.29
CA PHE A 74 -7.73 -20.48 1.62
C PHE A 74 -7.17 -19.46 0.63
N ALA A 75 -7.47 -19.61 -0.66
CA ALA A 75 -7.05 -18.67 -1.68
C ALA A 75 -7.57 -17.26 -1.38
N LYS A 76 -8.84 -17.15 -0.94
CA LYS A 76 -9.48 -15.89 -0.58
C LYS A 76 -8.70 -15.07 0.45
N LYS A 77 -8.04 -15.75 1.40
CA LYS A 77 -7.22 -15.10 2.43
C LYS A 77 -5.99 -14.44 1.80
N GLY A 78 -5.28 -15.15 0.93
CA GLY A 78 -4.11 -14.64 0.22
C GLY A 78 -4.46 -13.51 -0.75
N ILE A 79 -5.51 -13.69 -1.56
CA ILE A 79 -6.02 -12.68 -2.51
C ILE A 79 -6.34 -11.35 -1.81
N ARG A 80 -7.00 -11.41 -0.64
CA ARG A 80 -7.31 -10.20 0.15
C ARG A 80 -6.08 -9.59 0.84
N LYS A 81 -5.11 -10.41 1.25
CA LYS A 81 -3.83 -9.92 1.77
C LYS A 81 -3.13 -9.12 0.69
N ALA A 82 -3.00 -9.66 -0.53
CA ALA A 82 -2.42 -8.98 -1.67
C ALA A 82 -3.13 -7.65 -1.99
N LEU A 83 -4.46 -7.62 -2.03
CA LEU A 83 -5.21 -6.38 -2.30
C LEU A 83 -5.00 -5.32 -1.22
N ARG A 84 -4.91 -5.74 0.05
CA ARG A 84 -4.64 -4.82 1.17
C ARG A 84 -3.27 -4.18 1.04
N ILE A 85 -2.26 -4.96 0.63
CA ILE A 85 -0.90 -4.47 0.41
C ILE A 85 -0.85 -3.53 -0.80
N ALA A 86 -1.47 -3.90 -1.92
CA ALA A 86 -1.62 -3.04 -3.09
C ALA A 86 -2.24 -1.68 -2.71
N ASN A 87 -3.39 -1.69 -2.03
CA ASN A 87 -4.06 -0.46 -1.58
C ASN A 87 -3.25 0.37 -0.59
N LYS A 88 -2.38 -0.26 0.21
CA LYS A 88 -1.46 0.45 1.11
C LYS A 88 -0.47 1.29 0.30
N TYR A 89 0.19 0.69 -0.69
CA TYR A 89 1.16 1.40 -1.54
C TYR A 89 0.52 2.44 -2.46
N ILE A 90 -0.66 2.13 -3.02
CA ILE A 90 -1.46 3.12 -3.77
C ILE A 90 -1.74 4.35 -2.90
N ARG A 91 -2.08 4.17 -1.63
CA ARG A 91 -2.33 5.27 -0.70
C ARG A 91 -1.08 6.09 -0.40
N TYR A 92 0.10 5.48 -0.39
CA TYR A 92 1.36 6.23 -0.21
C TYR A 92 1.63 7.13 -1.40
N ALA A 93 1.42 6.63 -2.62
CA ALA A 93 1.56 7.42 -3.83
C ALA A 93 0.54 8.55 -3.94
N GLY A 94 -0.73 8.27 -3.61
CA GLY A 94 -1.81 9.25 -3.79
C GLY A 94 -2.03 9.65 -5.25
N ASP A 95 -1.52 8.88 -6.20
CA ASP A 95 -1.53 9.15 -7.64
C ASP A 95 -2.44 8.17 -8.40
N LYS A 96 -3.16 8.69 -9.40
CA LYS A 96 -4.16 7.91 -10.16
C LYS A 96 -3.55 6.96 -11.17
N THR A 97 -2.38 7.26 -11.70
CA THR A 97 -1.65 6.37 -12.60
C THR A 97 -1.15 5.16 -11.83
N VAL A 98 -0.53 5.39 -10.67
CA VAL A 98 -0.11 4.31 -9.75
C VAL A 98 -1.29 3.42 -9.35
N GLU A 99 -2.43 4.02 -9.00
CA GLU A 99 -3.65 3.28 -8.66
C GLU A 99 -4.08 2.33 -9.78
N VAL A 100 -4.17 2.82 -11.01
CA VAL A 100 -4.62 2.02 -12.16
C VAL A 100 -3.63 0.91 -12.48
N GLU A 101 -2.33 1.22 -12.59
CA GLU A 101 -1.33 0.24 -12.99
C GLU A 101 -1.20 -0.91 -11.97
N VAL A 102 -1.16 -0.57 -10.68
CA VAL A 102 -1.06 -1.57 -9.60
C VAL A 102 -2.32 -2.45 -9.55
N LEU A 103 -3.51 -1.88 -9.70
CA LEU A 103 -4.76 -2.66 -9.70
C LEU A 103 -4.92 -3.52 -10.95
N LEU A 104 -4.45 -3.06 -12.11
CA LEU A 104 -4.42 -3.88 -13.34
C LEU A 104 -3.49 -5.08 -13.17
N HIS A 105 -2.29 -4.87 -12.61
CA HIS A 105 -1.34 -5.95 -12.33
C HIS A 105 -1.91 -6.96 -11.33
N TYR A 106 -2.52 -6.46 -10.25
CA TYR A 106 -3.24 -7.29 -9.28
C TYR A 106 -4.33 -8.14 -9.95
N CYS A 107 -5.18 -7.54 -10.79
CA CYS A 107 -6.25 -8.25 -11.50
C CYS A 107 -5.71 -9.31 -12.45
N THR A 108 -4.59 -9.03 -13.12
CA THR A 108 -3.92 -9.96 -14.03
C THR A 108 -3.44 -11.20 -13.27
N ASN A 109 -2.76 -11.00 -12.14
CA ASN A 109 -2.35 -12.09 -11.25
C ASN A 109 -3.54 -12.89 -10.70
N PHE A 110 -4.60 -12.21 -10.26
CA PHE A 110 -5.81 -12.87 -9.78
C PHE A 110 -6.46 -13.77 -10.85
N LYS A 111 -6.58 -13.28 -12.09
CA LYS A 111 -7.10 -14.08 -13.22
C LYS A 111 -6.19 -15.25 -13.59
N GLY A 112 -4.88 -15.12 -13.37
CA GLY A 112 -3.89 -16.17 -13.64
C GLY A 112 -3.91 -17.32 -12.63
N LEU A 113 -4.60 -17.19 -11.48
CA LEU A 113 -4.71 -18.27 -10.51
C LEU A 113 -5.47 -19.47 -11.09
N LYS A 114 -4.87 -20.66 -10.98
CA LYS A 114 -5.51 -21.95 -11.30
C LYS A 114 -6.53 -22.34 -10.22
N LEU A 115 -7.57 -21.52 -10.09
CA LEU A 115 -8.65 -21.66 -9.11
C LEU A 115 -9.98 -21.62 -9.84
N ALA A 116 -10.95 -22.44 -9.44
CA ALA A 116 -12.33 -22.35 -9.93
C ALA A 116 -13.09 -21.17 -9.28
N TRP A 117 -12.50 -19.97 -9.30
CA TRP A 117 -13.03 -18.76 -8.62
C TRP A 117 -14.38 -18.34 -9.19
N GLN A 118 -14.65 -18.63 -10.46
CA GLN A 118 -15.92 -18.36 -11.16
C GLN A 118 -17.11 -19.09 -10.52
N LYS A 119 -16.88 -20.19 -9.79
CA LYS A 119 -17.95 -20.91 -9.07
C LYS A 119 -18.28 -20.28 -7.73
N SER A 120 -17.49 -19.31 -7.27
CA SER A 120 -17.74 -18.57 -6.05
C SER A 120 -18.44 -17.26 -6.37
N SER A 121 -19.72 -17.14 -5.97
CA SER A 121 -20.52 -15.93 -6.10
C SER A 121 -19.90 -14.68 -5.45
N LEU A 122 -18.92 -14.85 -4.56
CA LEU A 122 -18.20 -13.76 -3.89
C LEU A 122 -16.92 -13.32 -4.60
N LEU A 123 -16.45 -14.07 -5.59
CA LEU A 123 -15.25 -13.76 -6.39
C LEU A 123 -15.59 -13.51 -7.87
N SER A 124 -16.79 -13.92 -8.30
CA SER A 124 -17.28 -13.75 -9.68
C SER A 124 -18.08 -12.46 -9.91
N ASN A 125 -18.34 -11.68 -8.86
CA ASN A 125 -19.10 -10.42 -8.91
C ASN A 125 -18.16 -9.22 -8.88
#